data_AF-A0A1C5KJ89-F1
#
_entry.id   AF-A0A1C5KJ89-F1
#
_cell.length_a   1.000
_cell.length_b   1.000
_cell.length_c   1.000
_cell.angle_alpha   90.00
_cell.angle_beta   90.00
_cell.angle_gamma   90.00
#
_symmetry.space_group_name_H-M   'P 1'
#
loop_
_entity.id
_entity.type
_entity.pdbx_description
1 polymer ?
#
loop_
_entity_poly.entity_id
_entity_poly.type
_entity_poly.pdbx_seq_one_letter_code
_entity_poly.pdbx_strand_id
1 'polypeptide(L)'
;MILYHGSNVTVDYPKLIRQNRYLDFGFGFYTTTNRDQAVNFAQKVMERRKIGAATLNIYSIDEEIAFKKCSLLHCSRKSSGNISGKTA
;
A
#
# COMPACT_ATOMS: atom_id res chain seq x y z
N MET A 1 -8.89 -2.36 9.33
CA MET A 1 -8.26 -1.29 8.52
C MET A 1 -8.73 -1.35 7.06
N ILE A 2 -8.88 -0.20 6.42
CA ILE A 2 -9.09 -0.11 4.96
C ILE A 2 -7.76 0.12 4.25
N LEU A 3 -7.48 -0.66 3.21
CA LEU A 3 -6.28 -0.58 2.40
C LEU A 3 -6.63 -0.27 0.94
N TYR A 4 -5.80 0.58 0.33
CA TYR A 4 -5.93 1.00 -1.06
C TYR A 4 -4.75 0.53 -1.88
N HIS A 5 -5.02 -0.01 -3.06
CA HIS A 5 -4.02 -0.35 -4.07
C HIS A 5 -4.38 0.31 -5.41
N GLY A 6 -3.50 1.20 -5.86
CA GLY A 6 -3.61 1.80 -7.20
C GLY A 6 -2.99 0.91 -8.27
N SER A 7 -3.72 0.63 -9.35
CA SER A 7 -3.33 -0.30 -10.40
C SER A 7 -3.93 0.11 -11.75
N ASN A 8 -3.56 -0.56 -12.84
CA ASN A 8 -4.21 -0.44 -14.15
C ASN A 8 -5.29 -1.50 -14.42
N VAL A 9 -5.59 -2.35 -13.42
CA VAL A 9 -6.55 -3.45 -13.48
C VAL A 9 -7.29 -3.63 -12.14
N THR A 10 -8.47 -4.24 -12.20
CA THR A 10 -9.17 -4.75 -11.01
C THR A 10 -8.48 -6.02 -10.50
N VAL A 11 -8.37 -6.14 -9.19
CA VAL A 11 -7.81 -7.30 -8.49
C VAL A 11 -8.79 -7.72 -7.41
N ASP A 12 -9.69 -8.66 -7.72
CA ASP A 12 -10.76 -9.04 -6.80
C ASP A 12 -10.24 -9.86 -5.60
N TYR A 13 -9.25 -10.72 -5.86
CA TYR A 13 -8.75 -11.70 -4.88
C TYR A 13 -7.21 -11.66 -4.80
N PRO A 14 -6.62 -10.65 -4.14
CA PRO A 14 -5.18 -10.64 -3.91
C PRO A 14 -4.75 -11.83 -3.06
N LYS A 15 -3.58 -12.41 -3.38
CA LYS A 15 -3.03 -13.58 -2.67
C LYS A 15 -1.73 -13.22 -1.98
N LEU A 16 -1.55 -13.69 -0.75
CA LEU A 16 -0.27 -13.62 -0.04
C LEU A 16 0.63 -14.74 -0.58
N ILE A 17 1.71 -14.36 -1.25
CA ILE A 17 2.69 -15.29 -1.84
C ILE A 17 4.02 -15.10 -1.10
N ARG A 18 4.65 -16.20 -0.66
CA ARG A 18 6.00 -16.16 -0.08
C ARG A 18 7.01 -15.77 -1.15
N GLN A 19 7.60 -14.58 -1.03
CA GLN A 19 8.60 -14.08 -1.97
C GLN A 19 9.96 -14.76 -1.73
N ASN A 20 10.63 -15.19 -2.81
CA ASN A 20 11.95 -15.84 -2.75
C ASN A 20 13.13 -14.86 -2.97
N ARG A 21 12.90 -13.54 -2.87
CA ARG A 21 13.91 -12.49 -3.13
C ARG A 21 13.87 -11.41 -2.07
N TYR A 22 15.04 -11.08 -1.53
CA TYR A 22 15.26 -10.11 -0.45
C TYR A 22 15.47 -8.69 -0.98
N LEU A 23 14.54 -8.16 -1.78
CA LEU A 23 14.59 -6.75 -2.18
C LEU A 23 13.55 -5.96 -1.40
N ASP A 24 13.98 -4.86 -0.78
CA ASP A 24 13.08 -3.91 -0.09
C ASP A 24 12.10 -3.25 -1.07
N PHE A 25 12.54 -3.04 -2.32
CA PHE A 25 11.74 -2.51 -3.41
C PHE A 25 11.82 -3.42 -4.63
N GLY A 26 10.66 -3.91 -5.09
CA GLY A 26 10.60 -4.85 -6.20
C GLY A 26 9.18 -5.07 -6.71
N PHE A 27 8.98 -6.14 -7.46
CA PHE A 27 7.64 -6.53 -7.89
C PHE A 27 6.86 -7.03 -6.67
N GLY A 28 5.82 -6.30 -6.27
CA GLY A 28 5.03 -6.60 -5.10
C GLY A 28 3.66 -5.94 -5.14
N PHE A 29 2.79 -6.37 -4.22
CA PHE A 29 1.44 -5.83 -4.07
C PHE A 29 1.43 -4.78 -2.95
N TYR A 30 1.62 -3.52 -3.34
CA TYR A 30 1.73 -2.42 -2.38
C TYR A 30 0.37 -1.81 -2.07
N THR A 31 0.09 -1.65 -0.79
CA THR A 31 -1.12 -1.00 -0.28
C THR A 31 -0.77 0.19 0.59
N THR A 32 -1.68 1.15 0.69
CA THR A 32 -1.59 2.31 1.59
C THR A 32 -2.93 2.59 2.24
N THR A 33 -2.94 3.22 3.41
CA THR A 33 -4.16 3.77 4.03
C THR A 33 -4.49 5.16 3.51
N ASN A 34 -3.58 5.81 2.77
CA ASN A 34 -3.81 7.10 2.12
C ASN A 34 -4.47 6.89 0.75
N ARG A 35 -5.77 7.19 0.66
CA ARG A 35 -6.57 7.03 -0.56
C ARG A 35 -6.02 7.87 -1.73
N ASP A 36 -5.69 9.13 -1.50
CA ASP A 36 -5.25 10.05 -2.56
C ASP A 36 -3.90 9.62 -3.13
N GLN A 37 -3.02 9.09 -2.28
CA GLN A 37 -1.76 8.49 -2.73
C GLN A 37 -2.03 7.32 -3.69
N ALA A 38 -2.97 6.43 -3.36
CA ALA A 38 -3.31 5.28 -4.19
C ALA A 38 -3.99 5.69 -5.52
N VAL A 39 -4.88 6.69 -5.49
CA VAL A 39 -5.53 7.23 -6.70
C VAL A 39 -4.49 7.83 -7.64
N ASN A 40 -3.60 8.69 -7.13
CA ASN A 40 -2.52 9.27 -7.91
C ASN A 40 -1.57 8.20 -8.48
N PHE A 41 -1.33 7.13 -7.73
CA PHE A 41 -0.52 6.01 -8.19
C PHE A 41 -1.20 5.23 -9.33
N ALA A 42 -2.51 4.96 -9.23
CA ALA A 42 -3.26 4.27 -10.29
C ALA A 42 -3.17 5.00 -11.64
N GLN A 43 -3.29 6.34 -11.62
CA GLN A 43 -3.13 7.18 -12.82
C GLN A 43 -1.73 7.02 -13.43
N LYS A 44 -0.69 7.13 -12.60
CA LYS A 44 0.72 6.97 -13.05
C LYS A 44 1.00 5.57 -13.61
N VAL A 45 0.44 4.51 -13.02
CA VAL A 45 0.62 3.14 -13.49
C VAL A 45 -0.06 2.93 -14.84
N MET A 46 -1.31 3.39 -14.98
CA MET A 46 -2.04 3.32 -16.25
C MET A 46 -1.30 4.08 -17.34
N GLU A 47 -0.87 5.32 -17.06
CA GLU A 47 -0.17 6.15 -18.02
C GLU A 47 1.15 5.52 -18.50
N ARG A 48 1.89 4.84 -17.63
CA ARG A 48 3.14 4.15 -18.00
C ARG A 48 2.90 2.87 -18.80
N ARG A 49 1.85 2.11 -18.46
CA ARG A 49 1.56 0.82 -19.11
C ARG A 49 0.77 0.97 -20.40
N LYS A 50 0.02 2.06 -20.58
CA LYS A 50 -0.87 2.33 -21.73
C LYS A 50 -1.88 1.21 -22.03
N ILE A 51 -2.17 0.36 -21.04
CA ILE A 51 -3.08 -0.79 -21.13
C ILE A 51 -3.92 -0.82 -19.85
N GLY A 52 -5.21 -1.14 -19.99
CA GLY A 52 -6.16 -1.18 -18.88
C GLY A 52 -6.68 0.21 -18.49
N ALA A 53 -7.18 0.33 -17.26
CA ALA A 53 -7.77 1.57 -16.75
C ALA A 53 -7.23 1.89 -15.35
N ALA A 54 -7.05 3.18 -15.03
CA ALA A 54 -6.63 3.61 -13.71
C ALA A 54 -7.68 3.14 -12.67
N THR A 55 -7.31 2.15 -11.86
CA THR A 55 -8.21 1.41 -10.98
C THR A 55 -7.74 1.52 -9.55
N LEU A 56 -8.65 1.91 -8.66
CA LEU A 56 -8.46 1.91 -7.22
C LEU A 56 -9.08 0.63 -6.64
N ASN A 57 -8.24 -0.28 -6.17
CA ASN A 57 -8.70 -1.47 -5.46
C ASN A 57 -8.77 -1.18 -3.96
N ILE A 58 -9.87 -1.57 -3.32
CA ILE A 58 -10.17 -1.26 -1.92
C ILE A 58 -10.38 -2.57 -1.17
N TYR A 59 -9.68 -2.75 -0.05
CA TYR A 59 -9.77 -3.94 0.77
C TYR A 59 -10.05 -3.58 2.22
N SER A 60 -10.89 -4.39 2.87
CA SER A 60 -11.05 -4.36 4.31
C SER A 60 -10.24 -5.50 4.92
N ILE A 61 -9.39 -5.18 5.89
CA ILE A 61 -8.60 -6.15 6.65
C ILE A 61 -8.98 -6.06 8.12
N ASP A 62 -9.22 -7.22 8.73
CA ASP A 62 -9.29 -7.37 10.17
C ASP A 62 -7.85 -7.49 10.72
N GLU A 63 -7.43 -6.51 11.51
CA GLU A 63 -6.07 -6.46 12.05
C GLU A 63 -5.84 -7.57 13.08
N GLU A 64 -6.82 -7.86 13.95
CA GLU A 64 -6.67 -8.89 14.98
C GLU A 64 -6.46 -10.26 14.35
N ILE A 65 -7.25 -10.58 13.31
CA ILE A 65 -7.09 -11.81 12.55
C ILE A 65 -5.75 -11.83 11.82
N ALA A 66 -5.32 -10.71 11.23
CA ALA A 66 -4.07 -10.62 10.50
C ALA A 66 -2.85 -10.85 11.42
N PHE A 67 -2.79 -10.19 12.59
CA PHE A 67 -1.70 -10.38 13.56
C PHE A 67 -1.71 -11.78 14.18
N LYS A 68 -2.87 -12.43 14.30
CA LYS A 68 -2.96 -13.81 14.80
C LYS A 68 -2.49 -14.85 13.77
N LYS A 69 -2.83 -14.65 12.48
CA LYS A 69 -2.55 -15.63 11.41
C LYS A 69 -1.20 -15.44 10.74
N CYS A 70 -0.64 -14.24 10.79
CA CYS A 70 0.58 -13.88 10.07
C CYS A 70 1.65 -13.35 11.03
N SER A 71 2.91 -13.65 10.75
CA SER A 71 4.06 -13.08 11.47
C SER A 71 4.30 -11.64 11.00
N LEU A 72 3.52 -10.69 11.53
CA LEU A 72 3.57 -9.27 11.15
C LEU A 72 4.34 -8.44 12.18
N LEU A 73 4.98 -7.38 11.71
CA LEU A 73 5.60 -6.36 12.55
C LEU A 73 4.60 -5.24 12.84
N HIS A 74 4.51 -4.80 14.09
CA HIS A 74 3.72 -3.64 14.49
C HIS A 74 4.67 -2.47 14.79
N CYS A 75 4.58 -1.40 14.00
CA CYS A 75 5.33 -0.17 14.25
C CYS A 75 4.38 0.96 14.64
N SER A 76 4.40 1.34 15.91
CA SER A 76 3.71 2.52 16.41
C SER A 76 4.37 3.79 15.90
N ARG A 77 3.60 4.81 15.49
CA ARG A 77 4.15 6.17 15.29
C ARG A 77 4.66 6.71 16.64
N LYS A 78 5.88 7.25 16.66
CA LYS A 78 6.28 8.14 17.76
C LYS A 78 5.45 9.43 17.65
N SER A 79 4.95 9.95 18.78
CA SER A 79 4.30 11.26 18.79
C SER A 79 5.31 12.32 18.34
N SER A 80 4.94 13.13 17.36
CA SER A 80 5.75 14.24 16.87
C SER A 80 6.08 15.20 18.03
N GLY A 81 7.34 15.24 18.45
CA GLY A 81 7.86 16.39 19.17
C GLY A 81 7.89 17.59 18.23
N ASN A 82 7.47 18.77 18.70
CA ASN A 82 7.50 20.03 17.95
C ASN A 82 8.90 20.29 17.39
N ILE A 83 9.07 20.17 16.08
CA ILE A 83 10.24 20.71 15.39
C ILE A 83 9.88 22.16 15.02
N SER A 84 10.28 23.10 15.87
CA SER A 84 10.30 24.52 15.51
C SER A 84 11.38 24.72 14.44
N GLY A 85 10.99 24.69 13.17
CA GLY A 85 11.89 25.01 12.07
C GLY A 85 12.29 26.47 12.11
N LYS A 86 13.57 26.75 12.34
CA LYS A 86 14.20 28.01 11.91
C LYS A 86 14.39 27.91 10.40
N THR A 87 13.70 28.77 9.65
CA THR A 87 14.03 29.07 8.26
C THR A 87 15.42 29.70 8.20
N ALA A 88 16.28 29.15 7.33
CA ALA A 88 17.51 29.79 6.87
C ALA A 88 17.20 30.78 5.74
#